data_AF-A0A3D4V8U6-F1
#
_entry.id   AF-A0A3D4V8U6-F1
#
_cell.length_a   1.000
_cell.length_b   1.000
_cell.length_c   1.000
_cell.angle_alpha   90.00
_cell.angle_beta   90.00
_cell.angle_gamma   90.00
#
_symmetry.space_group_name_H-M   'P 1'
#
loop_
_entity.id
_entity.type
_entity.pdbx_description
1 polymer ?
#
loop_
_entity_poly.entity_id
_entity_poly.type
_entity_poly.pdbx_seq_one_letter_code
_entity_poly.pdbx_strand_id
1 'polypeptide(L)'
;MSLREQTQHETRQTYVFYDQHQRPYFANVDTRCRPHLAPCTPLQPQGWTAPIMPDGDLIRPDPVRLGSLIIDYDKWEERAQIGVNIYAQMERMVAEKMFGDQAAEAMGRRDARLLAEIGPPPPAVAFVRAARAGTNKWVLGLDPVMPKWAEAFKDTLPQYRPLALLRDEEGPSAFPNADEEDGEPVRRGPGRPRKEPTESVAA
;
A
#
# COMPACT_ATOMS: atom_id res chain seq x y z
N MET A 1 -20.75 -34.97 -6.41
CA MET A 1 -20.49 -33.60 -5.89
C MET A 1 -20.03 -32.75 -7.06
N SER A 2 -20.72 -31.65 -7.33
CA SER A 2 -20.41 -30.73 -8.43
C SER A 2 -19.03 -30.12 -8.20
N LEU A 3 -18.15 -30.13 -9.20
CA LEU A 3 -16.82 -29.51 -9.22
C LEU A 3 -16.82 -27.97 -9.03
N ARG A 4 -17.95 -27.36 -8.64
CA ARG A 4 -18.19 -25.92 -8.74
C ARG A 4 -18.10 -25.10 -7.46
N GLU A 5 -17.80 -25.70 -6.31
CA GLU A 5 -17.72 -24.96 -5.04
C GLU A 5 -16.45 -25.33 -4.25
N GLN A 6 -15.29 -25.25 -4.90
CA GLN A 6 -14.05 -25.08 -4.13
C GLN A 6 -14.10 -23.69 -3.50
N THR A 7 -13.92 -23.65 -2.18
CA THR A 7 -13.99 -22.41 -1.42
C THR A 7 -12.72 -21.59 -1.68
N GLN A 8 -12.83 -20.26 -1.56
CA GLN A 8 -11.73 -19.33 -1.91
C GLN A 8 -10.42 -19.61 -1.14
N HIS A 9 -10.49 -20.22 0.04
CA HIS A 9 -9.32 -20.57 0.84
C HIS A 9 -8.54 -21.78 0.30
N GLU A 10 -9.19 -22.71 -0.38
CA GLU A 10 -8.57 -23.93 -0.94
C GLU A 10 -7.75 -23.63 -2.20
N THR A 11 -8.08 -22.51 -2.87
CA THR A 11 -7.50 -22.11 -4.16
C THR A 11 -6.48 -20.98 -4.03
N ARG A 12 -6.22 -20.47 -2.83
CA ARG A 12 -5.24 -19.41 -2.58
C ARG A 12 -4.04 -19.95 -1.83
N GLN A 13 -2.86 -19.65 -2.34
CA GLN A 13 -1.60 -19.99 -1.69
C GLN A 13 -0.80 -18.72 -1.47
N THR A 14 -0.16 -18.59 -0.31
CA THR A 14 0.82 -17.53 -0.09
C THR A 14 2.08 -17.82 -0.88
N TYR A 15 2.55 -16.83 -1.63
CA TYR A 15 3.75 -16.92 -2.45
C TYR A 15 4.66 -15.72 -2.16
N VAL A 16 5.97 -15.96 -2.23
CA VAL A 16 6.98 -14.93 -2.05
C VAL A 16 7.54 -14.55 -3.41
N PHE A 17 7.41 -13.28 -3.74
CA PHE A 17 8.00 -12.67 -4.92
C PHE A 17 9.26 -11.89 -4.55
N TYR A 18 10.18 -11.73 -5.50
CA TYR A 18 11.41 -10.98 -5.31
C TYR A 18 11.54 -9.87 -6.34
N ASP A 19 11.88 -8.66 -5.91
CA ASP A 19 12.12 -7.55 -6.84
C ASP A 19 13.55 -7.57 -7.43
N GLN A 20 13.88 -6.53 -8.23
CA GLN A 20 15.22 -6.40 -8.84
C GLN A 20 16.35 -6.27 -7.82
N HIS A 21 16.05 -5.95 -6.56
CA HIS A 21 17.00 -5.81 -5.46
C HIS A 21 16.97 -7.01 -4.50
N GLN A 22 16.31 -8.11 -4.88
CA GLN A 22 16.15 -9.32 -4.06
C GLN A 22 15.39 -9.09 -2.75
N ARG A 23 14.53 -8.06 -2.71
CA ARG A 23 13.66 -7.83 -1.55
C ARG A 23 12.43 -8.72 -1.65
N PRO A 24 12.09 -9.47 -0.58
CA PRO A 24 10.93 -10.35 -0.60
C PRO A 24 9.63 -9.56 -0.39
N TYR A 25 8.63 -9.88 -1.20
CA TYR A 25 7.26 -9.44 -1.08
C TYR A 25 6.35 -10.66 -0.95
N PHE A 26 5.41 -10.65 0.00
CA PHE A 26 4.40 -11.68 0.07
C PHE A 26 3.09 -11.21 -0.58
N ALA A 27 2.43 -12.14 -1.27
CA ALA A 27 1.05 -12.00 -1.70
C ALA A 27 0.40 -13.37 -1.82
N ASN A 28 -0.92 -13.41 -1.74
CA ASN A 28 -1.66 -14.61 -2.10
C ASN A 28 -1.80 -14.68 -3.61
N VAL A 29 -1.60 -15.86 -4.17
CA VAL A 29 -1.81 -16.18 -5.59
C VAL A 29 -2.94 -17.19 -5.71
N ASP A 30 -3.73 -17.07 -6.77
CA ASP A 30 -4.73 -18.10 -7.11
C ASP A 30 -4.02 -19.28 -7.80
N THR A 31 -4.15 -20.47 -7.22
CA THR A 31 -3.50 -21.70 -7.72
C THR A 31 -4.04 -22.12 -9.10
N ARG A 32 -5.24 -21.65 -9.48
CA ARG A 32 -5.85 -21.88 -10.79
C ARG A 32 -5.22 -21.03 -11.89
N CYS A 33 -4.57 -19.91 -11.53
CA CYS A 33 -3.93 -19.00 -12.47
C CYS A 33 -2.48 -19.39 -12.81
N ARG A 34 -2.07 -20.64 -12.52
CA ARG A 34 -0.79 -21.17 -13.02
C ARG A 34 -0.86 -21.32 -14.55
N PRO A 35 0.19 -20.92 -15.30
CA PRO A 35 1.54 -20.64 -14.84
C PRO A 35 1.83 -19.17 -14.47
N HIS A 36 0.89 -18.25 -14.62
CA HIS A 36 1.17 -16.80 -14.60
C HIS A 36 1.36 -16.17 -13.21
N LEU A 37 1.14 -16.93 -12.12
CA LEU A 37 1.32 -16.51 -10.71
C LEU A 37 1.03 -15.02 -10.45
N ALA A 38 -0.16 -14.57 -10.84
CA ALA A 38 -0.58 -13.20 -10.58
C ALA A 38 -1.02 -13.05 -9.11
N PRO A 39 -0.52 -12.05 -8.37
CA PRO A 39 -0.97 -11.78 -7.01
C PRO A 39 -2.45 -11.37 -7.01
N CYS A 40 -3.25 -11.99 -6.14
CA CYS A 40 -4.66 -11.67 -5.91
C CYS A 40 -4.89 -10.83 -4.64
N THR A 41 -3.81 -10.52 -3.91
CA THR A 41 -3.79 -9.55 -2.81
C THR A 41 -2.70 -8.51 -3.07
N PRO A 42 -2.77 -7.33 -2.44
CA PRO A 42 -1.67 -6.36 -2.48
C PRO A 42 -0.34 -7.00 -2.06
N LEU A 43 0.73 -6.61 -2.74
CA LEU A 43 2.10 -7.03 -2.41
C LEU A 43 2.52 -6.36 -1.10
N GLN A 44 2.96 -7.16 -0.13
CA GLN A 44 3.38 -6.67 1.18
C GLN A 44 4.86 -6.97 1.42
N PRO A 45 5.67 -5.98 1.87
CA PRO A 45 7.09 -6.18 2.14
C PRO A 45 7.28 -7.14 3.33
N GLN A 46 8.30 -7.99 3.27
CA GLN A 46 8.60 -8.98 4.32
C GLN A 46 10.00 -8.79 4.90
N GLY A 47 10.12 -8.36 6.15
CA GLY A 47 11.42 -8.29 6.85
C GLY A 47 12.34 -7.17 6.37
N TRP A 48 11.83 -6.23 5.57
CA TRP A 48 12.52 -5.00 5.19
C TRP A 48 11.50 -3.86 5.20
N THR A 49 11.97 -2.62 5.34
CA THR A 49 11.08 -1.50 5.09
C THR A 49 11.79 -0.25 4.62
N ALA A 50 11.41 0.19 3.43
CA ALA A 50 11.94 1.42 2.84
C ALA A 50 11.24 2.66 3.44
N PRO A 51 11.95 3.80 3.53
CA PRO A 51 11.35 5.07 3.95
C PRO A 51 10.17 5.52 3.07
N ILE A 52 10.25 5.25 1.77
CA ILE A 52 9.19 5.51 0.80
C ILE A 52 9.01 4.25 -0.04
N MET A 53 7.77 3.75 -0.08
CA MET A 53 7.38 2.62 -0.91
C MET A 53 6.86 3.13 -2.27
N PRO A 54 7.20 2.46 -3.38
CA PRO A 54 6.55 2.74 -4.66
C PRO A 54 5.06 2.38 -4.59
N ASP A 55 4.25 3.14 -5.33
CA ASP A 55 2.83 2.84 -5.51
C ASP A 55 2.62 1.46 -6.15
N GLY A 56 1.49 0.81 -5.85
CA GLY A 56 1.20 -0.54 -6.33
C GLY A 56 1.19 -0.66 -7.86
N ASP A 57 0.87 0.40 -8.60
CA ASP A 57 0.87 0.39 -10.07
C ASP A 57 2.28 0.51 -10.68
N LEU A 58 3.29 0.81 -9.86
CA LEU A 58 4.70 0.83 -10.24
C LEU A 58 5.36 -0.53 -9.99
N ILE A 59 4.69 -1.46 -9.31
CA ILE A 59 5.20 -2.81 -9.01
C ILE A 59 4.38 -3.83 -9.80
N ARG A 60 5.03 -4.59 -10.67
CA ARG A 60 4.36 -5.60 -11.49
C ARG A 60 5.10 -6.92 -11.52
N PRO A 61 4.42 -8.07 -11.63
CA PRO A 61 5.07 -9.34 -11.93
C PRO A 61 5.91 -9.25 -13.21
N ASP A 62 7.10 -9.86 -13.17
CA ASP A 62 7.96 -10.01 -14.34
C ASP A 62 7.31 -11.05 -15.30
N PRO A 63 7.00 -10.67 -16.55
CA PRO A 63 6.40 -11.60 -17.51
C PRO A 63 7.36 -12.72 -17.96
N VAL A 64 8.67 -12.55 -17.77
CA VAL A 64 9.70 -13.50 -18.19
C VAL A 64 10.12 -14.40 -17.04
N ARG A 65 10.29 -13.83 -15.83
CA ARG A 65 10.79 -14.56 -14.66
C ARG A 65 9.69 -14.78 -13.63
N LEU A 66 9.25 -16.03 -13.55
CA LEU A 66 8.27 -16.45 -12.57
C LEU A 66 8.73 -16.11 -11.13
N GLY A 67 7.83 -15.52 -10.34
CA GLY A 67 8.13 -15.14 -8.95
C GLY A 67 9.02 -13.91 -8.81
N SER A 68 9.33 -13.21 -9.91
CA SER A 68 10.03 -11.93 -9.87
C SER A 68 9.07 -10.75 -10.03
N LEU A 69 9.44 -9.61 -9.46
CA LEU A 69 8.75 -8.33 -9.61
C LEU A 69 9.67 -7.34 -10.31
N ILE A 70 9.05 -6.49 -11.11
CA ILE A 70 9.67 -5.33 -11.74
C ILE A 70 9.04 -4.08 -11.13
N ILE A 71 9.87 -3.29 -10.46
CA ILE A 71 9.57 -1.91 -10.09
C ILE A 71 9.93 -1.01 -11.27
N ASP A 72 8.96 -0.22 -11.75
CA ASP A 72 9.13 0.74 -12.83
C ASP A 72 9.74 2.05 -12.29
N TYR A 73 11.06 2.05 -12.13
CA TYR A 73 11.81 3.20 -11.62
C TYR A 73 11.77 4.40 -12.57
N ASP A 74 11.69 4.18 -13.88
CA ASP A 74 11.63 5.28 -14.86
C ASP A 74 10.32 6.05 -14.70
N LYS A 75 9.19 5.34 -14.64
CA LYS A 75 7.87 5.93 -14.37
C LYS A 75 7.80 6.57 -12.98
N TRP A 76 8.44 5.97 -11.98
CA TRP A 76 8.50 6.56 -10.64
C TRP A 76 9.28 7.88 -10.63
N GLU A 77 10.43 7.93 -11.31
CA GLU A 77 11.26 9.13 -11.40
C GLU A 77 10.51 10.26 -12.13
N GLU A 78 9.83 9.94 -13.23
CA GLU A 78 9.00 10.89 -13.97
C GLU A 78 7.89 11.47 -13.07
N ARG A 79 7.18 10.61 -12.32
CA ARG A 79 6.15 11.04 -11.36
C ARG A 79 6.71 11.93 -10.26
N ALA A 80 7.86 11.58 -9.70
CA ALA A 80 8.51 12.39 -8.68
C ALA A 80 8.88 13.77 -9.23
N GLN A 81 9.41 13.84 -10.46
CA GLN A 81 9.77 15.10 -11.10
C GLN A 81 8.54 15.98 -11.38
N ILE A 82 7.46 15.39 -11.90
CA ILE A 82 6.19 16.09 -12.11
C ILE A 82 5.64 16.58 -10.77
N GLY A 83 5.65 15.73 -9.75
CA GLY A 83 5.19 16.06 -8.40
C GLY A 83 5.92 17.26 -7.82
N VAL A 84 7.27 17.29 -7.90
CA VAL A 84 8.07 18.42 -7.40
C VAL A 84 7.67 19.73 -8.07
N ASN A 85 7.43 19.71 -9.39
CA ASN A 85 7.02 20.89 -10.13
C ASN A 85 5.61 21.36 -9.73
N ILE A 86 4.66 20.43 -9.58
CA ILE A 86 3.29 20.73 -9.14
C ILE A 86 3.30 21.30 -7.72
N TYR A 87 4.07 20.68 -6.82
CA TYR A 87 4.17 21.13 -5.43
C TYR A 87 4.72 22.55 -5.33
N ALA A 88 5.79 22.88 -6.07
CA ALA A 88 6.34 24.23 -6.10
C ALA A 88 5.33 25.28 -6.63
N GLN A 89 4.51 24.92 -7.63
CA GLN A 89 3.45 25.79 -8.13
C GLN A 89 2.34 25.99 -7.10
N MET A 90 1.90 24.91 -6.44
CA MET A 90 0.91 24.98 -5.38
C MET A 90 1.40 25.81 -4.20
N GLU A 91 2.66 25.65 -3.79
CA GLU A 91 3.26 26.41 -2.69
C GLU A 91 3.21 27.90 -2.97
N ARG A 92 3.59 28.29 -4.18
CA ARG A 92 3.51 29.69 -4.61
C ARG A 92 2.07 30.19 -4.61
N MET A 93 1.14 29.46 -5.22
CA MET A 93 -0.26 29.87 -5.30
C MET A 93 -0.92 30.01 -3.92
N VAL A 94 -0.66 29.07 -3.02
CA VAL A 94 -1.20 29.09 -1.65
C VAL A 94 -0.54 30.20 -0.84
N ALA A 95 0.77 30.39 -0.97
CA ALA A 95 1.48 31.47 -0.30
C ALA A 95 0.97 32.86 -0.73
N GLU A 96 0.80 33.07 -2.04
CA GLU A 96 0.23 34.31 -2.60
C GLU A 96 -1.20 34.53 -2.10
N LYS A 97 -2.02 33.48 -2.02
CA LYS A 97 -3.40 33.55 -1.49
C LYS A 97 -3.46 33.86 0.00
N MET A 98 -2.55 33.32 0.81
CA MET A 98 -2.58 33.44 2.28
C MET A 98 -1.88 34.69 2.80
N PHE A 99 -0.75 35.07 2.19
CA PHE A 99 0.17 36.08 2.72
C PHE A 99 0.30 37.31 1.79
N GLY A 100 -0.27 37.28 0.58
CA GLY A 100 -0.22 38.40 -0.37
C GLY A 100 1.22 38.85 -0.63
N ASP A 101 1.51 40.11 -0.31
CA ASP A 101 2.83 40.72 -0.50
C ASP A 101 3.95 40.04 0.33
N GLN A 102 3.60 39.33 1.40
CA GLN A 102 4.54 38.59 2.26
C GLN A 102 4.78 37.15 1.80
N ALA A 103 4.22 36.71 0.66
CA ALA A 103 4.30 35.33 0.19
C ALA A 103 5.75 34.81 0.06
N ALA A 104 6.64 35.61 -0.53
CA ALA A 104 8.04 35.21 -0.71
C ALA A 104 8.78 35.00 0.63
N GLU A 105 8.47 35.82 1.64
CA GLU A 105 9.04 35.73 2.97
C GLU A 105 8.49 34.51 3.72
N ALA A 106 7.19 34.24 3.60
CA ALA A 106 6.52 33.06 4.18
C ALA A 106 7.07 31.75 3.59
N MET A 107 7.29 31.70 2.28
CA MET A 107 7.93 30.55 1.61
C MET A 107 9.39 30.37 2.06
N GLY A 108 10.18 31.46 2.11
CA GLY A 108 11.58 31.39 2.53
C GLY A 108 11.77 30.93 3.97
N ARG A 109 10.84 31.27 4.86
CA ARG A 109 10.83 30.82 6.26
C ARG A 109 10.23 29.42 6.46
N ARG A 110 9.63 28.83 5.42
CA ARG A 110 8.84 27.60 5.50
C ARG A 110 7.75 27.69 6.58
N ASP A 111 6.88 28.69 6.45
CA ASP A 111 5.82 28.96 7.42
C ASP A 111 4.93 27.73 7.69
N ALA A 112 4.68 27.43 8.96
CA ALA A 112 3.95 26.21 9.36
C ALA A 112 2.50 26.19 8.86
N ARG A 113 1.83 27.33 8.72
CA ARG A 113 0.46 27.40 8.22
C ARG A 113 0.41 27.14 6.72
N LEU A 114 1.41 27.66 5.98
CA LEU A 114 1.58 27.37 4.56
C LEU A 114 1.80 25.87 4.33
N LEU A 115 2.70 25.26 5.10
CA LEU A 115 3.00 23.82 5.02
C LEU A 115 1.80 22.94 5.39
N ALA A 116 0.99 23.36 6.37
CA ALA A 116 -0.21 22.63 6.75
C ALA A 116 -1.28 22.65 5.64
N GLU A 117 -1.42 23.77 4.92
CA GLU A 117 -2.41 23.93 3.85
C GLU A 117 -2.01 23.17 2.58
N ILE A 118 -0.72 23.21 2.20
CA ILE A 118 -0.24 22.53 0.99
C ILE A 118 -0.09 21.01 1.19
N GLY A 119 0.20 20.58 2.41
CA GLY A 119 0.43 19.18 2.75
C GLY A 119 1.88 18.73 2.48
N PRO A 120 2.13 17.41 2.59
CA PRO A 120 3.47 16.86 2.50
C PRO A 120 4.05 17.00 1.08
N PRO A 121 5.35 17.29 0.95
CA PRO A 121 6.00 17.33 -0.34
C PRO A 121 6.13 15.93 -0.95
N PRO A 122 6.18 15.83 -2.29
CA PRO A 122 6.37 14.58 -3.00
C PRO A 122 7.77 13.97 -2.72
N PRO A 123 7.96 12.68 -3.02
CA PRO A 123 9.27 12.04 -2.92
C PRO A 123 10.34 12.79 -3.71
N ALA A 124 11.52 12.96 -3.11
CA ALA A 124 12.66 13.58 -3.79
C ALA A 124 13.14 12.72 -4.97
N VAL A 125 13.39 13.33 -6.13
CA VAL A 125 13.91 12.62 -7.32
C VAL A 125 15.22 11.89 -7.03
N ALA A 126 16.09 12.48 -6.21
CA ALA A 126 17.35 11.87 -5.77
C ALA A 126 17.13 10.55 -5.00
N PHE A 127 16.04 10.45 -4.23
CA PHE A 127 15.67 9.22 -3.54
C PHE A 127 15.34 8.10 -4.54
N VAL A 128 14.50 8.39 -5.54
CA VAL A 128 14.12 7.41 -6.56
C VAL A 128 15.33 6.94 -7.37
N ARG A 129 16.24 7.85 -7.74
CA ARG A 129 17.50 7.50 -8.41
C ARG A 129 18.40 6.61 -7.55
N ALA A 130 18.51 6.92 -6.26
CA ALA A 130 19.27 6.09 -5.32
C ALA A 130 18.64 4.70 -5.14
N ALA A 131 17.31 4.61 -5.15
CA ALA A 131 16.58 3.34 -5.11
C ALA A 131 16.88 2.51 -6.36
N ARG A 132 16.75 3.11 -7.55
CA ARG A 132 17.05 2.49 -8.84
C ARG A 132 18.48 1.96 -8.92
N ALA A 133 19.45 2.74 -8.45
CA ALA A 133 20.86 2.34 -8.47
C ALA A 133 21.12 1.12 -7.58
N GLY A 134 20.26 0.86 -6.58
CA GLY A 134 20.38 -0.27 -5.67
C GLY A 134 21.58 -0.22 -4.72
N THR A 135 22.36 0.86 -4.74
CA THR A 135 23.59 0.99 -3.93
C THR A 135 23.30 1.41 -2.50
N ASN A 136 22.17 2.09 -2.28
CA ASN A 136 21.83 2.64 -0.98
C ASN A 136 20.89 1.73 -0.20
N LYS A 137 21.44 0.98 0.75
CA LYS A 137 20.69 0.01 1.57
C LYS A 137 19.57 0.65 2.39
N TRP A 138 19.74 1.89 2.85
CA TRP A 138 18.70 2.59 3.60
C TRP A 138 17.49 2.94 2.73
N VAL A 139 17.73 3.45 1.52
CA VAL A 139 16.66 3.73 0.55
C VAL A 139 15.89 2.46 0.21
N LEU A 140 16.58 1.32 0.14
CA LEU A 140 15.97 0.02 -0.09
C LEU A 140 15.28 -0.59 1.14
N GLY A 141 15.48 -0.03 2.34
CA GLY A 141 14.92 -0.53 3.58
C GLY A 141 15.65 -1.74 4.19
N LEU A 142 16.90 -1.94 3.80
CA LEU A 142 17.77 -3.04 4.22
C LEU A 142 18.70 -2.66 5.37
N ASP A 143 18.88 -1.37 5.62
CA ASP A 143 19.74 -0.83 6.68
C ASP A 143 19.03 0.37 7.34
N PRO A 144 18.91 0.41 8.68
CA PRO A 144 18.28 1.55 9.36
C PRO A 144 19.13 2.82 9.32
N VAL A 145 20.42 2.76 8.95
CA VAL A 145 21.32 3.91 9.00
C VAL A 145 21.05 4.87 7.84
N MET A 146 20.44 6.01 8.17
CA MET A 146 20.19 7.08 7.21
C MET A 146 21.50 7.73 6.72
N PRO A 147 21.71 7.87 5.40
CA PRO A 147 22.89 8.51 4.86
C PRO A 147 22.79 10.04 5.00
N LYS A 148 23.94 10.71 5.16
CA LYS A 148 24.02 12.18 5.36
C LYS A 148 23.28 12.99 4.29
N TRP A 149 23.35 12.58 3.03
CA TRP A 149 22.67 13.29 1.94
C TRP A 149 21.14 13.24 2.07
N ALA A 150 20.58 12.21 2.73
CA ALA A 150 19.14 12.05 2.92
C ALA A 150 18.59 12.93 4.06
N GLU A 151 19.44 13.49 4.91
CA GLU A 151 19.02 14.43 5.96
C GLU A 151 18.28 15.65 5.38
N ALA A 152 18.68 16.10 4.18
CA ALA A 152 18.05 17.21 3.47
C ALA A 152 16.57 16.96 3.10
N PHE A 153 16.14 15.70 3.07
CA PHE A 153 14.80 15.29 2.65
C PHE A 153 14.01 14.65 3.78
N LYS A 154 14.50 14.71 5.03
CA LYS A 154 13.84 14.07 6.18
C LYS A 154 12.40 14.54 6.37
N ASP A 155 12.13 15.81 6.08
CA ASP A 155 10.79 16.41 6.16
C ASP A 155 9.86 15.95 5.02
N THR A 156 10.42 15.42 3.93
CA THR A 156 9.66 14.92 2.78
C THR A 156 9.40 13.42 2.86
N LEU A 157 9.97 12.75 3.85
CA LEU A 157 9.67 11.35 4.09
C LEU A 157 8.30 11.29 4.78
N PRO A 158 7.31 10.54 4.26
CA PRO A 158 6.15 10.20 5.05
C PRO A 158 6.67 9.58 6.35
N GLN A 159 6.22 10.07 7.50
CA GLN A 159 6.68 9.58 8.81
C GLN A 159 6.43 8.07 8.88
N TYR A 160 7.46 7.31 8.56
CA TYR A 160 7.44 5.87 8.62
C TYR A 160 7.32 5.49 10.10
N ARG A 161 6.18 4.93 10.49
CA ARG A 161 6.08 4.13 11.71
C ARG A 161 6.54 2.72 11.36
N PRO A 162 7.67 2.24 11.92
CA PRO A 162 7.97 0.82 11.91
C PRO A 162 6.74 0.02 12.34
N LEU A 163 6.34 -0.99 11.56
CA LEU A 163 5.31 -1.96 11.98
C LEU A 163 5.68 -2.63 13.31
N ALA A 164 6.97 -2.63 13.68
CA ALA A 164 7.46 -3.04 14.99
C ALA A 164 6.91 -2.19 16.16
N LEU A 165 6.41 -0.98 15.92
CA LEU A 165 5.81 -0.10 16.94
C LEU A 165 4.27 -0.11 16.94
N LEU A 166 3.64 -0.85 16.02
CA LEU A 166 2.18 -1.06 16.04
C LEU A 166 1.77 -2.31 16.82
N ARG A 167 2.74 -3.15 17.22
CA ARG A 167 2.46 -4.41 17.92
C ARG A 167 2.25 -4.25 19.43
N ASP A 168 2.63 -3.11 20.00
CA ASP A 168 2.54 -2.87 21.45
C ASP A 168 1.41 -1.90 21.86
N GLU A 169 0.67 -1.30 20.90
CA GLU A 169 -0.47 -0.42 21.20
C GLU A 169 -1.85 -1.08 21.01
N GLU A 170 -1.92 -2.28 20.45
CA GLU A 170 -3.10 -3.14 20.61
C GLU A 170 -2.98 -3.87 21.95
N GLY A 171 -3.37 -3.17 23.02
CA GLY A 171 -3.76 -3.83 24.27
C GLY A 171 -4.76 -4.94 23.95
N PRO A 172 -4.78 -6.04 24.74
CA PRO A 172 -5.62 -7.19 24.44
C PRO A 172 -7.04 -6.70 24.20
N SER A 173 -7.51 -6.82 22.96
CA SER A 173 -8.91 -6.73 22.62
C SER A 173 -9.59 -7.82 23.44
N ALA A 174 -10.06 -7.44 24.62
CA ALA A 174 -10.98 -8.20 25.39
C ALA A 174 -12.24 -8.25 24.55
N PHE A 175 -12.33 -9.26 23.68
CA PHE A 175 -13.61 -9.77 23.26
C PHE A 175 -14.42 -9.93 24.55
N PRO A 176 -15.53 -9.19 24.73
CA PRO A 176 -16.40 -9.49 25.86
C PRO A 176 -16.80 -10.95 25.68
N ASN A 177 -16.44 -11.78 26.66
CA ASN A 177 -16.97 -13.14 26.75
C ASN A 177 -18.48 -12.99 26.78
N ALA A 178 -19.12 -13.33 25.66
CA ALA A 178 -20.56 -13.40 25.54
C ALA A 178 -21.02 -14.72 26.18
N ASP A 179 -20.94 -14.77 27.51
CA ASP A 179 -21.61 -15.77 28.35
C ASP A 179 -22.27 -15.00 29.50
N GLU A 180 -23.45 -14.44 29.23
CA GLU A 180 -24.54 -14.17 30.19
C GLU A 180 -25.65 -13.41 29.46
N GLU A 181 -26.52 -14.12 28.73
CA GLU A 181 -27.89 -13.65 28.55
C GLU A 181 -28.86 -14.83 28.45
N ASP A 182 -29.76 -14.87 29.42
CA ASP A 182 -30.77 -15.88 29.65
C ASP A 182 -31.64 -16.15 28.41
N GLY A 183 -31.94 -17.42 28.19
CA GLY A 183 -32.74 -17.86 27.05
C GLY A 183 -34.19 -17.40 27.11
N GLU A 184 -34.62 -16.66 26.09
CA GLU A 184 -36.01 -16.71 25.62
C GLU A 184 -36.08 -17.31 24.21
N PRO A 185 -36.96 -18.31 23.97
CA PRO A 185 -37.06 -18.96 22.68
C PRO A 185 -37.70 -18.03 21.64
N VAL A 186 -36.89 -17.57 20.68
CA VAL A 186 -37.37 -16.84 19.50
C VAL A 186 -38.35 -17.70 18.71
N ARG A 187 -39.62 -17.30 18.69
CA ARG A 187 -40.67 -17.91 17.86
C ARG A 187 -40.34 -17.71 16.38
N ARG A 188 -40.00 -18.81 15.69
CA ARG A 188 -39.85 -18.82 14.23
C ARG A 188 -41.20 -18.59 13.57
N GLY A 189 -41.33 -17.48 12.84
CA GLY A 189 -42.50 -17.21 11.99
C GLY A 189 -42.64 -18.22 10.84
N PRO A 190 -43.84 -18.38 10.26
CA PRO A 190 -44.13 -19.41 9.27
C PRO A 190 -43.30 -19.22 7.99
N GLY A 191 -42.70 -20.32 7.56
CA GLY A 191 -41.80 -20.39 6.42
C GLY A 191 -42.45 -19.95 5.11
N ARG A 192 -41.69 -19.22 4.30
CA ARG A 192 -42.06 -18.84 2.94
C ARG A 192 -42.10 -20.12 2.07
N PRO A 193 -43.19 -20.40 1.34
CA PRO A 193 -43.29 -21.62 0.54
C PRO A 193 -42.28 -21.60 -0.61
N ARG A 194 -41.57 -22.72 -0.74
CA ARG A 194 -40.60 -23.04 -1.79
C ARG A 194 -41.36 -23.18 -3.12
N LYS A 195 -41.04 -22.35 -4.12
CA LYS A 195 -41.55 -22.55 -5.49
C LYS A 195 -40.91 -23.80 -6.07
N GLU A 196 -41.74 -24.78 -6.41
CA GLU A 196 -41.33 -25.95 -7.18
C GLU A 196 -41.00 -25.54 -8.63
N PRO A 197 -40.01 -26.17 -9.27
CA PRO A 197 -39.69 -25.92 -10.68
C PRO A 197 -40.70 -26.64 -11.57
N THR A 198 -41.38 -25.87 -12.41
CA THR A 198 -42.24 -26.37 -13.48
C THR A 198 -41.42 -27.15 -14.50
N GLU A 199 -41.74 -28.44 -14.66
CA GLU A 199 -41.30 -29.28 -15.76
C GLU A 199 -41.82 -28.72 -17.09
N SER A 200 -40.92 -28.38 -18.00
CA SER A 200 -41.25 -28.13 -19.41
C SER A 200 -41.42 -29.48 -20.10
N VAL A 201 -42.67 -29.91 -20.27
CA VAL A 201 -43.01 -31.03 -21.15
C VAL A 201 -42.93 -30.54 -22.59
N ALA A 202 -42.04 -31.17 -23.36
CA ALA A 202 -41.96 -31.06 -24.80
C ALA A 202 -43.11 -31.86 -25.44
N ALA A 203 -43.76 -31.25 -26.42
CA ALA A 203 -44.47 -31.91 -27.52
C ALA A 203 -44.35 -31.01 -28.75
#